data_AF-A0A453QKW4-F1
#
_entry.id   AF-A0A453QKW4-F1
#
_cell.length_a   1.000
_cell.length_b   1.000
_cell.length_c   1.000
_cell.angle_alpha   90.00
_cell.angle_beta   90.00
_cell.angle_gamma   90.00
#
_symmetry.space_group_name_H-M   'P 1'
#
loop_
_entity.id
_entity.type
_entity.pdbx_description
1 polymer ?
#
loop_
_entity_poly.entity_id
_entity_poly.type
_entity_poly.pdbx_seq_one_letter_code
_entity_poly.pdbx_strand_id
1 'polypeptide(L)'
;MQLEVLGKIRHPHLLLLLGACPERGCVVYEYMENGSLDDALNHRRNGTPPLAWYDRVRVAWEVATAVAFLHSARPDPIIHRDLKPANILLDRNLSSKVGDVGLSTALLHHSGAGGGGGQQQSTMVRNTTPVGTFCYIDPEYQRTGAVSAKSDVYALGVVVLQLLTGRTSPLGLAHAVETALEEDGGDSFAEMLDATAGQWPPKEARELAALALRCAEMRRRDRPGLREHILPALERIKDVAARAARETKALLVRTASSAAAPGHFLCPILQEIMEDPCVAADGYTYDRKAIETWVSMKDKSPMTNLRLPSKSLIPNHSLRSAIMDWSSKNR
;
A
#
# COMPACT_ATOMS: atom_id res chain seq x y z
N MET A 1 -11.21 -16.89 -28.34
CA MET A 1 -10.30 -17.62 -27.45
C MET A 1 -9.43 -16.75 -26.52
N GLN A 2 -8.78 -15.67 -26.96
CA GLN A 2 -8.05 -14.76 -26.04
C GLN A 2 -8.97 -14.15 -24.95
N LEU A 3 -10.18 -13.74 -25.37
CA LEU A 3 -11.26 -13.28 -24.50
C LEU A 3 -11.89 -14.40 -23.64
N GLU A 4 -11.79 -15.66 -24.05
CA GLU A 4 -12.38 -16.80 -23.30
C GLU A 4 -11.56 -17.16 -22.07
N VAL A 5 -10.23 -16.98 -22.11
CA VAL A 5 -9.36 -17.16 -20.94
C VAL A 5 -9.58 -16.01 -19.96
N LEU A 6 -9.58 -14.77 -20.46
CA LEU A 6 -9.82 -13.57 -19.63
C LEU A 6 -11.21 -13.57 -18.99
N GLY A 7 -12.24 -14.07 -19.68
CA GLY A 7 -13.60 -14.15 -19.12
C GLY A 7 -13.79 -15.22 -18.02
N LYS A 8 -12.87 -16.20 -17.91
CA LYS A 8 -12.95 -17.30 -16.92
C LYS A 8 -12.12 -17.04 -15.67
N ILE A 9 -11.21 -16.08 -15.71
CA ILE A 9 -10.32 -15.75 -14.60
C ILE A 9 -11.00 -14.70 -13.72
N ARG A 10 -11.12 -15.01 -12.43
CA ARG A 10 -11.67 -14.08 -11.43
C ARG A 10 -10.82 -14.07 -10.19
N HIS A 11 -10.38 -12.87 -9.82
CA HIS A 11 -9.63 -12.60 -8.60
C HIS A 11 -9.97 -11.17 -8.16
N PRO A 12 -10.09 -10.86 -6.86
CA PRO A 12 -10.43 -9.51 -6.39
C PRO A 12 -9.49 -8.41 -6.92
N HIS A 13 -8.22 -8.76 -7.12
CA HIS A 13 -7.16 -7.87 -7.59
C HIS A 13 -6.75 -8.09 -9.05
N LEU A 14 -7.62 -8.70 -9.86
CA LEU A 14 -7.49 -8.70 -11.33
C LEU A 14 -8.62 -7.89 -11.93
N LEU A 15 -8.31 -7.07 -12.93
CA LEU A 15 -9.30 -6.22 -13.60
C LEU A 15 -10.30 -7.09 -14.35
N LEU A 16 -11.58 -6.95 -14.00
CA LEU A 16 -12.64 -7.78 -14.57
C LEU A 16 -13.00 -7.32 -15.98
N LEU A 17 -12.84 -8.22 -16.96
CA LEU A 17 -13.40 -8.07 -18.29
C LEU A 17 -14.92 -8.32 -18.23
N LEU A 18 -15.71 -7.28 -18.47
CA LEU A 18 -17.17 -7.34 -18.48
C LEU A 18 -17.72 -7.80 -19.84
N GLY A 19 -17.03 -7.47 -20.92
CA GLY A 19 -17.46 -7.83 -22.26
C GLY A 19 -16.47 -7.40 -23.35
N ALA A 20 -16.79 -7.76 -24.58
CA ALA A 20 -16.03 -7.36 -25.76
C ALA A 20 -16.96 -7.19 -26.97
N CYS A 21 -16.57 -6.32 -27.89
CA CYS A 21 -17.19 -6.18 -29.21
C CYS A 21 -16.10 -6.44 -30.26
N PRO A 22 -15.94 -7.71 -30.71
CA PRO A 22 -14.92 -8.09 -31.68
C PRO A 22 -15.05 -7.34 -33.01
N GLU A 23 -16.28 -7.04 -33.45
CA GLU A 23 -16.57 -6.35 -34.71
C GLU A 23 -16.01 -4.93 -34.74
N ARG A 24 -15.87 -4.31 -33.56
CA ARG A 24 -15.31 -2.96 -33.38
C ARG A 24 -13.91 -2.97 -32.75
N GLY A 25 -13.37 -4.14 -32.41
CA GLY A 25 -12.10 -4.27 -31.70
C GLY A 25 -12.10 -3.66 -30.30
N CYS A 26 -13.24 -3.64 -29.61
CA CYS A 26 -13.37 -3.03 -28.29
C CYS A 26 -13.50 -4.06 -27.17
N VAL A 27 -13.00 -3.72 -25.99
CA VAL A 27 -13.15 -4.48 -24.74
C VAL A 27 -13.68 -3.57 -23.64
N VAL A 28 -14.51 -4.12 -22.76
CA VAL A 28 -15.18 -3.39 -21.68
C VAL A 28 -14.75 -3.98 -20.35
N TYR A 29 -14.19 -3.15 -19.47
CA TYR A 29 -13.76 -3.52 -18.13
C TYR A 29 -14.60 -2.83 -17.08
N GLU A 30 -14.51 -3.30 -15.83
CA GLU A 30 -14.97 -2.51 -14.68
C GLU A 30 -14.24 -1.16 -14.62
N TYR A 31 -14.95 -0.12 -14.18
CA TYR A 31 -14.40 1.22 -14.09
C TYR A 31 -13.62 1.40 -12.78
N MET A 32 -12.46 2.06 -12.87
CA MET A 32 -11.53 2.25 -11.76
C MET A 32 -11.42 3.75 -11.47
N GLU A 33 -12.16 4.21 -10.46
CA GLU A 33 -12.41 5.64 -10.24
C GLU A 33 -11.14 6.43 -9.98
N ASN A 34 -10.10 5.81 -9.41
CA ASN A 34 -8.85 6.45 -9.05
C ASN A 34 -7.75 6.34 -10.13
N GLY A 35 -8.04 5.75 -11.30
CA GLY A 35 -7.10 5.67 -12.42
C GLY A 35 -5.98 4.65 -12.16
N SER A 36 -4.82 4.86 -12.77
CA SER A 36 -3.67 3.97 -12.61
C SER A 36 -2.78 4.34 -11.41
N LEU A 37 -1.98 3.39 -10.95
CA LEU A 37 -0.93 3.64 -9.95
C LEU A 37 0.12 4.62 -10.49
N ASP A 38 0.37 4.66 -11.80
CA ASP A 38 1.24 5.65 -12.42
C ASP A 38 0.68 7.07 -12.26
N ASP A 39 -0.63 7.26 -12.45
CA ASP A 39 -1.29 8.55 -12.23
C ASP A 39 -1.19 9.00 -10.77
N ALA A 40 -1.37 8.05 -9.85
CA ALA A 40 -1.32 8.29 -8.41
C ALA A 40 0.09 8.65 -7.91
N LEU A 41 1.14 7.96 -8.37
CA LEU A 41 2.53 8.26 -8.01
C LEU A 41 3.03 9.57 -8.63
N ASN A 42 2.56 9.88 -9.84
CA ASN A 42 2.98 11.08 -10.55
C ASN A 42 2.12 12.33 -10.24
N HIS A 43 1.18 12.22 -9.28
CA HIS A 43 0.26 13.30 -8.91
C HIS A 43 -0.47 13.91 -10.12
N ARG A 44 -0.76 13.10 -11.14
CA ARG A 44 -1.31 13.57 -12.44
C ARG A 44 -2.77 13.96 -12.35
N ARG A 45 -3.43 13.70 -11.22
CA ARG A 45 -4.80 14.11 -10.96
C ARG A 45 -4.84 15.30 -10.02
N ASN A 46 -5.31 16.42 -10.55
CA ASN A 46 -5.56 17.62 -9.76
C ASN A 46 -6.54 17.32 -8.62
N GLY A 47 -6.14 17.62 -7.40
CA GLY A 47 -6.99 17.55 -6.21
C GLY A 47 -7.07 16.20 -5.51
N THR A 48 -6.39 15.15 -5.99
CA THR A 48 -6.27 13.89 -5.24
C THR A 48 -5.03 13.92 -4.33
N PRO A 49 -5.17 13.60 -3.02
CA PRO A 49 -4.02 13.50 -2.14
C PRO A 49 -3.08 12.36 -2.57
N PRO A 50 -1.77 12.45 -2.27
CA PRO A 50 -0.83 11.37 -2.51
C PRO A 50 -1.26 10.07 -1.81
N LEU A 51 -0.89 8.92 -2.38
CA LEU A 51 -1.07 7.63 -1.71
C LEU A 51 -0.19 7.56 -0.46
N ALA A 52 -0.83 7.34 0.70
CA ALA A 52 -0.12 7.12 1.95
C ALA A 52 0.66 5.80 1.92
N TRP A 53 1.75 5.71 2.69
CA TRP A 53 2.65 4.56 2.69
C TRP A 53 1.92 3.24 2.97
N TYR A 54 0.91 3.26 3.86
CA TYR A 54 0.15 2.05 4.20
C TYR A 54 -0.73 1.58 3.04
N ASP A 55 -1.23 2.48 2.20
CA ASP A 55 -1.95 2.11 0.98
C ASP A 55 -0.98 1.54 -0.06
N ARG A 56 0.23 2.11 -0.17
CA ARG A 56 1.28 1.59 -1.07
C ARG A 56 1.71 0.17 -0.72
N VAL A 57 1.89 -0.12 0.57
CA VAL A 57 2.16 -1.49 1.05
C VAL A 57 1.00 -2.43 0.73
N ARG A 58 -0.25 -1.98 0.94
CA ARG A 58 -1.44 -2.77 0.57
C ARG A 58 -1.44 -3.09 -0.92
N VAL A 59 -1.23 -2.10 -1.79
CA VAL A 59 -1.16 -2.28 -3.25
C VAL A 59 -0.09 -3.30 -3.63
N ALA A 60 1.11 -3.22 -3.05
CA ALA A 60 2.17 -4.21 -3.31
C ALA A 60 1.72 -5.65 -2.99
N TRP A 61 1.07 -5.86 -1.84
CA TRP A 61 0.53 -7.16 -1.45
C TRP A 61 -0.61 -7.62 -2.38
N GLU A 62 -1.57 -6.75 -2.69
CA GLU A 62 -2.70 -7.04 -3.59
C GLU A 62 -2.20 -7.46 -4.99
N VAL A 63 -1.24 -6.72 -5.56
CA VAL A 63 -0.61 -7.06 -6.84
C VAL A 63 0.11 -8.42 -6.76
N ALA A 64 0.87 -8.66 -5.69
CA ALA A 64 1.55 -9.94 -5.50
C ALA A 64 0.56 -11.12 -5.42
N THR A 65 -0.60 -10.94 -4.77
CA THR A 65 -1.64 -11.99 -4.71
C THR A 65 -2.26 -12.26 -6.08
N ALA A 66 -2.53 -11.21 -6.87
CA ALA A 66 -3.04 -11.34 -8.23
C ALA A 66 -2.06 -12.10 -9.14
N VAL A 67 -0.76 -11.74 -9.08
CA VAL A 67 0.29 -12.42 -9.85
C VAL A 67 0.44 -13.87 -9.40
N ALA A 68 0.39 -14.15 -8.09
CA ALA A 68 0.48 -15.50 -7.56
C ALA A 68 -0.73 -16.37 -7.94
N PHE A 69 -1.90 -15.76 -8.13
CA PHE A 69 -3.08 -16.41 -8.69
C PHE A 69 -2.84 -16.80 -10.15
N LEU A 70 -2.38 -15.86 -11.00
CA LEU A 70 -2.08 -16.12 -12.41
C LEU A 70 -1.04 -17.23 -12.59
N HIS A 71 0.02 -17.22 -11.78
CA HIS A 71 1.08 -18.23 -11.79
C HIS A 71 0.62 -19.62 -11.36
N SER A 72 -0.55 -19.75 -10.74
CA SER A 72 -1.11 -21.04 -10.36
C SER A 72 -2.14 -21.62 -11.30
N ALA A 73 -2.45 -20.90 -12.38
CA ALA A 73 -3.27 -21.42 -13.45
C ALA A 73 -2.71 -22.75 -13.96
N ARG A 74 -3.62 -23.64 -14.36
CA ARG A 74 -3.32 -24.98 -14.87
C ARG A 74 -3.99 -25.15 -16.24
N PRO A 75 -3.41 -25.96 -17.17
CA PRO A 75 -2.20 -26.77 -17.00
C PRO A 75 -0.92 -25.94 -16.90
N ASP A 76 -0.91 -24.75 -17.49
CA ASP A 76 0.25 -23.86 -17.53
C ASP A 76 0.02 -22.56 -16.75
N PRO A 77 1.07 -22.02 -16.10
CA PRO A 77 1.00 -20.72 -15.44
C PRO A 77 0.77 -19.60 -16.46
N ILE A 78 -0.04 -18.60 -16.08
CA ILE A 78 -0.24 -17.38 -16.87
C ILE A 78 0.79 -16.36 -16.38
N ILE A 79 1.67 -15.89 -17.26
CA ILE A 79 2.71 -14.90 -16.95
C ILE A 79 2.26 -13.54 -17.50
N HIS A 80 2.18 -12.52 -16.66
CA HIS A 80 1.67 -11.18 -16.98
C HIS A 80 2.48 -10.48 -18.08
N ARG A 81 3.81 -10.40 -17.91
CA ARG A 81 4.83 -9.80 -18.79
C ARG A 81 4.88 -8.29 -18.94
N ASP A 82 3.78 -7.57 -18.71
CA ASP A 82 3.80 -6.10 -18.72
C ASP A 82 3.30 -5.53 -17.40
N LEU A 83 3.78 -6.09 -16.29
CA LEU A 83 3.43 -5.60 -14.97
C LEU A 83 4.18 -4.27 -14.74
N LYS A 84 3.43 -3.19 -14.54
CA LYS A 84 3.95 -1.83 -14.34
C LYS A 84 2.88 -0.96 -13.68
N PRO A 85 3.22 0.21 -13.10
CA PRO A 85 2.24 1.08 -12.45
C PRO A 85 1.07 1.49 -13.35
N ALA A 86 1.28 1.69 -14.66
CA ALA A 86 0.21 2.02 -15.60
C ALA A 86 -0.83 0.90 -15.80
N ASN A 87 -0.46 -0.35 -15.52
CA ASN A 87 -1.35 -1.52 -15.63
C ASN A 87 -1.91 -1.97 -14.27
N ILE A 88 -1.69 -1.19 -13.21
CA ILE A 88 -2.25 -1.41 -11.88
C ILE A 88 -3.26 -0.29 -11.64
N LEU A 89 -4.55 -0.61 -11.63
CA LEU A 89 -5.62 0.38 -11.50
C LEU A 89 -6.18 0.41 -10.08
N LEU A 90 -6.72 1.55 -9.66
CA LEU A 90 -7.23 1.79 -8.30
C LEU A 90 -8.73 2.11 -8.32
N ASP A 91 -9.51 1.37 -7.53
CA ASP A 91 -10.94 1.62 -7.37
C ASP A 91 -11.19 2.80 -6.42
N ARG A 92 -12.47 3.19 -6.21
CA ARG A 92 -12.88 4.23 -5.25
C ARG A 92 -12.31 4.09 -3.83
N ASN A 93 -11.98 2.88 -3.39
CA ASN A 93 -11.45 2.58 -2.06
C ASN A 93 -9.92 2.44 -2.06
N LEU A 94 -9.25 2.79 -3.16
CA LEU A 94 -7.82 2.57 -3.36
C LEU A 94 -7.41 1.10 -3.28
N SER A 95 -8.31 0.16 -3.60
CA SER A 95 -7.96 -1.24 -3.82
C SER A 95 -7.47 -1.42 -5.25
N SER A 96 -6.36 -2.15 -5.40
CA SER A 96 -5.69 -2.32 -6.67
C SER A 96 -6.20 -3.52 -7.47
N LYS A 97 -6.19 -3.36 -8.79
CA LYS A 97 -6.45 -4.42 -9.77
C LYS A 97 -5.43 -4.40 -10.89
N VAL A 98 -4.81 -5.55 -11.13
CA VAL A 98 -3.88 -5.74 -12.24
C VAL A 98 -4.69 -5.94 -13.53
N GLY A 99 -4.50 -5.04 -14.49
CA GLY A 99 -5.09 -5.07 -15.82
C GLY A 99 -4.09 -5.47 -16.90
N ASP A 100 -4.54 -5.49 -18.16
CA ASP A 100 -3.72 -5.78 -19.35
C ASP A 100 -2.98 -7.13 -19.34
N VAL A 101 -3.65 -8.17 -18.85
CA VAL A 101 -3.21 -9.59 -18.95
C VAL A 101 -3.27 -10.11 -20.42
N GLY A 102 -3.51 -9.24 -21.40
CA GLY A 102 -3.68 -9.57 -22.81
C GLY A 102 -2.43 -10.14 -23.47
N LEU A 103 -1.24 -9.65 -23.07
CA LEU A 103 0.07 -10.11 -23.56
C LEU A 103 0.42 -11.52 -23.09
N SER A 104 -0.08 -11.93 -21.93
CA SER A 104 0.07 -13.30 -21.40
C SER A 104 -0.55 -14.33 -22.32
N THR A 105 -1.71 -13.97 -22.90
CA THR A 105 -2.58 -14.89 -23.64
C THR A 105 -2.10 -15.12 -25.08
N ALA A 106 -1.36 -14.17 -25.67
CA ALA A 106 -0.82 -14.28 -27.04
C ALA A 106 0.10 -15.50 -27.25
N LEU A 107 0.72 -16.05 -26.19
CA LEU A 107 1.57 -17.24 -26.30
C LEU A 107 0.89 -18.57 -26.05
N LEU A 108 -0.26 -18.61 -25.37
CA LEU A 108 -1.05 -19.83 -25.32
C LEU A 108 -1.46 -20.27 -26.74
N HIS A 109 -1.50 -19.32 -27.68
CA HIS A 109 -1.80 -19.55 -29.09
C HIS A 109 -0.60 -20.00 -29.94
N HIS A 110 0.64 -19.72 -29.54
CA HIS A 110 1.85 -20.14 -30.28
C HIS A 110 2.26 -21.59 -29.98
N SER A 111 1.59 -22.25 -29.02
CA SER A 111 1.80 -23.67 -28.68
C SER A 111 1.16 -24.66 -29.67
N GLY A 112 0.67 -24.20 -30.83
CA GLY A 112 -0.01 -25.01 -31.84
C GLY A 112 0.87 -25.61 -32.95
N ALA A 113 2.17 -25.32 -33.02
CA ALA A 113 3.02 -25.88 -34.08
C ALA A 113 4.50 -25.98 -33.64
N GLY A 114 4.92 -27.13 -33.11
CA GLY A 114 6.34 -27.39 -32.88
C GLY A 114 6.66 -28.47 -31.84
N GLY A 115 6.52 -29.74 -32.25
CA GLY A 115 7.24 -30.94 -31.82
C GLY A 115 7.88 -31.07 -30.43
N GLY A 116 7.40 -32.06 -29.66
CA GLY A 116 8.22 -33.19 -29.21
C GLY A 116 9.12 -33.05 -27.97
N GLY A 117 8.71 -33.70 -26.88
CA GLY A 117 9.62 -34.46 -26.01
C GLY A 117 9.89 -33.93 -24.60
N GLY A 118 9.59 -34.76 -23.60
CA GLY A 118 10.30 -34.79 -22.31
C GLY A 118 9.60 -34.13 -21.12
N GLN A 119 8.95 -34.95 -20.30
CA GLN A 119 8.57 -34.60 -18.92
C GLN A 119 9.82 -34.32 -18.08
N GLN A 120 10.02 -33.07 -17.66
CA GLN A 120 10.75 -32.72 -16.45
C GLN A 120 10.00 -31.57 -15.76
N GLN A 121 9.64 -31.78 -14.49
CA GLN A 121 9.11 -30.75 -13.60
C GLN A 121 10.22 -29.74 -13.28
N SER A 122 10.52 -28.84 -14.21
CA SER A 122 11.46 -27.74 -14.01
C SER A 122 11.01 -26.56 -14.85
N THR A 123 10.75 -25.42 -14.20
CA THR A 123 10.62 -24.06 -14.77
C THR A 123 10.30 -24.00 -16.27
N MET A 124 9.01 -23.90 -16.62
CA MET A 124 8.59 -23.76 -18.01
C MET A 124 9.13 -22.46 -18.60
N VAL A 125 10.22 -22.57 -19.34
CA VAL A 125 10.89 -21.47 -20.03
C VAL A 125 10.40 -21.46 -21.47
N ARG A 126 9.73 -20.38 -21.90
CA ARG A 126 9.21 -20.25 -23.28
C ARG A 126 10.01 -19.21 -24.05
N ASN A 127 10.59 -19.59 -25.19
CA ASN A 127 11.37 -18.69 -26.04
C ASN A 127 10.45 -17.81 -26.88
N THR A 128 10.58 -16.49 -26.74
CA THR A 128 9.78 -15.48 -27.43
C THR A 128 10.52 -14.16 -27.60
N THR A 129 10.08 -13.35 -28.57
CA THR A 129 10.51 -11.96 -28.69
C THR A 129 10.17 -11.21 -27.40
N PRO A 130 11.12 -10.46 -26.79
CA PRO A 130 10.85 -9.63 -25.63
C PRO A 130 9.71 -8.64 -25.90
N VAL A 131 8.66 -8.69 -25.06
CA VAL A 131 7.56 -7.72 -25.01
C VAL A 131 7.42 -7.17 -23.60
N GLY A 132 7.07 -5.90 -23.48
CA GLY A 132 6.92 -5.20 -22.20
C GLY A 132 7.53 -3.80 -22.25
N THR A 133 7.46 -3.09 -21.13
CA THR A 133 8.00 -1.73 -21.01
C THR A 133 9.45 -1.79 -20.50
N PHE A 134 10.41 -1.23 -21.25
CA PHE A 134 11.87 -1.41 -21.12
C PHE A 134 12.40 -1.63 -19.68
N CYS A 135 12.03 -0.77 -18.72
CA CYS A 135 12.55 -0.83 -17.35
C CYS A 135 11.92 -1.90 -16.43
N TYR A 136 10.85 -2.57 -16.88
CA TYR A 136 10.16 -3.64 -16.15
C TYR A 136 10.41 -5.01 -16.81
N ILE A 137 11.10 -5.04 -17.95
CA ILE A 137 11.44 -6.28 -18.64
C ILE A 137 12.54 -6.98 -17.85
N ASP A 138 12.31 -8.24 -17.50
CA ASP A 138 13.31 -9.11 -16.91
C ASP A 138 14.58 -9.16 -17.79
N PRO A 139 15.76 -8.78 -17.26
CA PRO A 139 16.99 -8.69 -18.05
C PRO A 139 17.43 -10.05 -18.62
N GLU A 140 17.14 -11.16 -17.94
CA GLU A 140 17.37 -12.49 -18.50
C GLU A 140 16.40 -12.80 -19.63
N TYR A 141 15.13 -12.43 -19.50
CA TYR A 141 14.13 -12.58 -20.57
C TYR A 141 14.53 -11.74 -21.79
N GLN A 142 14.94 -10.48 -21.59
CA GLN A 142 15.41 -9.61 -22.66
C GLN A 142 16.59 -10.22 -23.42
N ARG A 143 17.55 -10.81 -22.71
CA ARG A 143 18.76 -11.42 -23.30
C ARG A 143 18.50 -12.76 -23.97
N THR A 144 17.63 -13.59 -23.40
CA THR A 144 17.48 -15.00 -23.79
C THR A 144 16.19 -15.29 -24.57
N GLY A 145 15.24 -14.35 -24.59
CA GLY A 145 13.88 -14.56 -25.07
C GLY A 145 13.04 -15.50 -24.18
N ALA A 146 13.62 -16.02 -23.12
CA ALA A 146 13.02 -17.07 -22.31
C ALA A 146 12.20 -16.44 -21.17
N VAL A 147 10.86 -16.50 -21.25
CA VAL A 147 9.96 -15.92 -20.24
C VAL A 147 9.60 -16.93 -19.15
N SER A 148 9.40 -16.46 -17.92
CA SER A 148 9.02 -17.30 -16.77
C SER A 148 8.20 -16.52 -15.74
N ALA A 149 7.64 -17.22 -14.74
CA ALA A 149 7.01 -16.59 -13.57
C ALA A 149 7.97 -15.60 -12.85
N LYS A 150 9.28 -15.85 -12.90
CA LYS A 150 10.30 -14.96 -12.33
C LYS A 150 10.42 -13.63 -13.06
N SER A 151 9.89 -13.53 -14.28
CA SER A 151 9.88 -12.28 -15.05
C SER A 151 8.87 -11.29 -14.47
N ASP A 152 7.71 -11.77 -14.02
CA ASP A 152 6.75 -10.92 -13.28
C ASP A 152 7.28 -10.55 -11.88
N VAL A 153 8.06 -11.44 -11.25
CA VAL A 153 8.72 -11.14 -9.96
C VAL A 153 9.69 -9.97 -10.09
N TYR A 154 10.46 -9.91 -11.17
CA TYR A 154 11.34 -8.77 -11.45
C TYR A 154 10.55 -7.46 -11.57
N ALA A 155 9.51 -7.48 -12.40
CA ALA A 155 8.64 -6.32 -12.59
C ALA A 155 7.97 -5.87 -11.28
N LEU A 156 7.53 -6.82 -10.44
CA LEU A 156 6.99 -6.53 -9.11
C LEU A 156 8.03 -5.85 -8.23
N GLY A 157 9.29 -6.31 -8.24
CA GLY A 157 10.38 -5.65 -7.50
C GLY A 157 10.55 -4.19 -7.89
N VAL A 158 10.58 -3.90 -9.20
CA VAL A 158 10.67 -2.53 -9.72
C VAL A 158 9.47 -1.68 -9.28
N VAL A 159 8.25 -2.22 -9.36
CA VAL A 159 7.03 -1.53 -8.89
C VAL A 159 7.11 -1.20 -7.40
N VAL A 160 7.59 -2.14 -6.56
CA VAL A 160 7.73 -1.92 -5.11
C VAL A 160 8.76 -0.84 -4.80
N LEU A 161 9.88 -0.79 -5.55
CA LEU A 161 10.87 0.29 -5.41
C LEU A 161 10.27 1.67 -5.75
N GLN A 162 9.40 1.74 -6.76
CA GLN A 162 8.70 2.99 -7.09
C GLN A 162 7.65 3.37 -6.05
N LEU A 163 6.95 2.39 -5.47
CA LEU A 163 6.04 2.63 -4.35
C LEU A 163 6.76 3.24 -3.15
N LEU A 164 7.96 2.76 -2.83
CA LEU A 164 8.80 3.30 -1.75
C LEU A 164 9.28 4.72 -2.02
N THR A 165 9.78 4.97 -3.23
CA THR A 165 10.55 6.19 -3.56
C THR A 165 9.74 7.28 -4.25
N GLY A 166 8.54 6.96 -4.75
CA GLY A 166 7.71 7.89 -5.52
C GLY A 166 8.33 8.31 -6.86
N ARG A 167 9.44 7.69 -7.28
CA ARG A 167 10.16 8.10 -8.50
C ARG A 167 9.44 7.64 -9.75
N THR A 168 9.16 8.60 -10.64
CA THR A 168 8.52 8.36 -11.95
C THR A 168 9.36 7.47 -12.86
N SER A 169 10.68 7.65 -12.84
CA SER A 169 11.60 6.84 -13.66
C SER A 169 12.17 5.68 -12.85
N PRO A 170 11.92 4.42 -13.26
CA PRO A 170 12.55 3.25 -12.66
C PRO A 170 14.00 3.04 -13.10
N LEU A 171 14.53 3.83 -14.05
CA LEU A 171 15.88 3.65 -14.57
C LEU A 171 16.93 3.88 -13.48
N GLY A 172 17.78 2.87 -13.24
CA GLY A 172 18.82 2.92 -12.20
C GLY A 172 18.29 2.88 -10.76
N LEU A 173 16.97 2.71 -10.58
CA LEU A 173 16.34 2.83 -9.26
C LEU A 173 16.79 1.75 -8.27
N ALA A 174 16.89 0.50 -8.72
CA ALA A 174 17.36 -0.60 -7.87
C ALA A 174 18.77 -0.35 -7.34
N HIS A 175 19.69 0.05 -8.22
CA HIS A 175 21.06 0.37 -7.82
C HIS A 175 21.11 1.55 -6.84
N ALA A 176 20.37 2.63 -7.11
CA ALA A 176 20.33 3.78 -6.21
C ALA A 176 19.81 3.41 -4.80
N VAL A 177 18.76 2.59 -4.71
CA VAL A 177 18.22 2.13 -3.43
C VAL A 177 19.19 1.19 -2.71
N GLU A 178 19.85 0.28 -3.44
CA GLU A 178 20.87 -0.62 -2.90
C GLU A 178 22.04 0.17 -2.27
N THR A 179 22.61 1.11 -3.03
CA THR A 179 23.68 1.98 -2.52
C THR A 179 23.24 2.78 -1.29
N ALA A 180 22.05 3.36 -1.30
CA ALA A 180 21.55 4.14 -0.17
C ALA A 180 21.26 3.30 1.10
N LEU A 181 21.03 1.99 0.96
CA LEU A 181 20.90 1.08 2.09
C LEU A 181 22.25 0.68 2.70
N GLU A 182 23.31 0.70 1.89
CA GLU A 182 24.68 0.37 2.31
C GLU A 182 25.42 1.58 2.90
N GLU A 183 25.12 2.79 2.43
CA GLU A 183 25.74 4.03 2.88
C GLU A 183 25.18 4.55 4.22
N ASP A 184 26.06 5.16 5.03
CA ASP A 184 25.75 5.97 6.22
C ASP A 184 24.72 5.37 7.20
N GLY A 185 24.76 4.05 7.42
CA GLY A 185 23.82 3.38 8.34
C GLY A 185 22.34 3.45 7.89
N GLY A 186 22.09 3.81 6.63
CA GLY A 186 20.77 3.91 6.02
C GLY A 186 20.06 5.25 6.19
N ASP A 187 20.75 6.33 6.55
CA ASP A 187 20.19 7.69 6.55
C ASP A 187 19.89 8.16 5.11
N SER A 188 20.79 7.87 4.16
CA SER A 188 20.59 8.10 2.72
C SER A 188 19.32 7.42 2.18
N PHE A 189 19.04 6.19 2.64
CA PHE A 189 17.80 5.49 2.27
C PHE A 189 16.54 6.20 2.77
N ALA A 190 16.57 6.80 3.97
CA ALA A 190 15.42 7.54 4.50
C ALA A 190 15.08 8.76 3.63
N GLU A 191 16.10 9.43 3.08
CA GLU A 191 15.93 10.56 2.15
C GLU A 191 15.37 10.14 0.79
N MET A 192 15.58 8.89 0.38
CA MET A 192 15.00 8.34 -0.85
C MET A 192 13.52 7.99 -0.74
N LEU A 193 12.99 7.83 0.48
CA LEU A 193 11.58 7.52 0.68
C LEU A 193 10.70 8.69 0.27
N ASP A 194 9.58 8.38 -0.35
CA ASP A 194 8.64 9.40 -0.77
C ASP A 194 7.97 10.08 0.43
N ALA A 195 8.40 11.31 0.72
CA ALA A 195 7.86 12.13 1.80
C ALA A 195 6.35 12.42 1.64
N THR A 196 5.83 12.39 0.41
CA THR A 196 4.40 12.60 0.16
C THR A 196 3.54 11.44 0.66
N ALA A 197 4.13 10.25 0.85
CA ALA A 197 3.46 9.08 1.41
C ALA A 197 3.26 9.16 2.93
N GLY A 198 3.73 10.23 3.57
CA GLY A 198 3.75 10.37 5.03
C GLY A 198 4.97 9.70 5.67
N GLN A 199 4.87 9.42 6.97
CA GLN A 199 5.99 8.87 7.74
C GLN A 199 6.07 7.36 7.59
N TRP A 200 7.04 6.91 6.80
CA TRP A 200 7.39 5.50 6.68
C TRP A 200 8.00 4.95 7.97
N PRO A 201 7.52 3.81 8.49
CA PRO A 201 8.19 3.10 9.57
C PRO A 201 9.57 2.59 9.08
N PRO A 202 10.70 3.00 9.70
CA PRO A 202 12.03 2.74 9.14
C PRO A 202 12.40 1.26 9.03
N LYS A 203 11.81 0.40 9.86
CA LYS A 203 12.06 -1.05 9.84
C LYS A 203 11.32 -1.69 8.66
N GLU A 204 10.02 -1.42 8.53
CA GLU A 204 9.16 -1.94 7.48
C GLU A 204 9.60 -1.43 6.10
N ALA A 205 10.02 -0.17 5.99
CA ALA A 205 10.54 0.40 4.76
C ALA A 205 11.81 -0.32 4.29
N ARG A 206 12.75 -0.61 5.21
CA ARG A 206 13.97 -1.37 4.90
C ARG A 206 13.67 -2.83 4.55
N GLU A 207 12.76 -3.50 5.26
CA GLU A 207 12.34 -4.87 4.93
C GLU A 207 11.70 -4.92 3.54
N LEU A 208 10.85 -3.95 3.21
CA LEU A 208 10.21 -3.84 1.90
C LEU A 208 11.23 -3.57 0.78
N ALA A 209 12.18 -2.66 1.00
CA ALA A 209 13.23 -2.35 0.03
C ALA A 209 14.15 -3.56 -0.22
N ALA A 210 14.61 -4.23 0.83
CA ALA A 210 15.43 -5.43 0.70
C ALA A 210 14.70 -6.56 -0.05
N LEU A 211 13.39 -6.74 0.22
CA LEU A 211 12.57 -7.69 -0.53
C LEU A 211 12.48 -7.30 -2.01
N ALA A 212 12.25 -6.02 -2.30
CA ALA A 212 12.12 -5.50 -3.66
C ALA A 212 13.43 -5.64 -4.47
N LEU A 213 14.58 -5.34 -3.87
CA LEU A 213 15.90 -5.53 -4.47
C LEU A 213 16.14 -7.00 -4.82
N ARG A 214 15.85 -7.92 -3.89
CA ARG A 214 15.93 -9.36 -4.17
C ARG A 214 15.01 -9.82 -5.30
N CYS A 215 13.84 -9.18 -5.45
CA CYS A 215 12.95 -9.45 -6.58
C CYS A 215 13.53 -8.92 -7.90
N ALA A 216 14.23 -7.79 -7.85
CA ALA A 216 14.86 -7.11 -8.99
C ALA A 216 16.27 -7.64 -9.34
N GLU A 217 16.69 -8.78 -8.78
CA GLU A 217 17.97 -9.41 -9.11
C GLU A 217 18.12 -9.70 -10.60
N MET A 218 19.32 -9.47 -11.13
CA MET A 218 19.60 -9.65 -12.56
C MET A 218 19.45 -11.10 -13.00
N ARG A 219 19.73 -12.05 -12.09
CA ARG A 219 19.64 -13.48 -12.35
C ARG A 219 18.33 -14.06 -11.82
N ARG A 220 17.61 -14.82 -12.65
CA ARG A 220 16.30 -15.40 -12.29
C ARG A 220 16.34 -16.33 -11.09
N ARG A 221 17.43 -17.09 -10.95
CA ARG A 221 17.62 -18.07 -9.86
C ARG A 221 17.83 -17.40 -8.50
N ASP A 222 18.31 -16.16 -8.49
CA ASP A 222 18.63 -15.43 -7.26
C ASP A 222 17.39 -14.70 -6.71
N ARG A 223 16.35 -14.53 -7.55
CA ARG A 223 15.05 -13.97 -7.14
C ARG A 223 14.30 -14.92 -6.19
N PRO A 224 13.56 -14.41 -5.18
CA PRO A 224 12.77 -15.24 -4.27
C PRO A 224 11.56 -15.93 -4.93
N GLY A 225 11.03 -16.96 -4.27
CA GLY A 225 9.75 -17.57 -4.64
C GLY A 225 8.56 -16.68 -4.22
N LEU A 226 7.62 -16.46 -5.14
CA LEU A 226 6.50 -15.54 -4.92
C LEU A 226 5.58 -15.98 -3.77
N ARG A 227 5.25 -17.28 -3.70
CA ARG A 227 4.36 -17.82 -2.66
C ARG A 227 5.10 -18.12 -1.37
N GLU A 228 6.34 -18.57 -1.47
CA GLU A 228 7.10 -19.10 -0.35
C GLU A 228 7.79 -18.00 0.45
N HIS A 229 8.14 -16.88 -0.20
CA HIS A 229 8.95 -15.82 0.42
C HIS A 229 8.33 -14.43 0.29
N ILE A 230 7.90 -14.04 -0.92
CA ILE A 230 7.44 -12.66 -1.17
C ILE A 230 6.09 -12.41 -0.49
N LEU A 231 5.09 -13.24 -0.74
CA LEU A 231 3.74 -13.07 -0.16
C LEU A 231 3.74 -13.06 1.37
N PRO A 232 4.40 -14.02 2.07
CA PRO A 232 4.46 -13.98 3.53
C PRO A 232 5.15 -12.74 4.08
N ALA A 233 6.18 -12.21 3.39
CA ALA A 233 6.84 -10.97 3.81
C ALA A 233 5.93 -9.75 3.62
N LEU A 234 5.32 -9.60 2.44
CA LEU A 234 4.39 -8.51 2.18
C LEU A 234 3.17 -8.55 3.10
N GLU A 235 2.67 -9.73 3.46
CA GLU A 235 1.53 -9.87 4.37
C GLU A 235 1.84 -9.36 5.78
N ARG A 236 3.02 -9.69 6.33
CA ARG A 236 3.46 -9.14 7.63
C ARG A 236 3.55 -7.62 7.61
N ILE A 237 4.16 -7.04 6.57
CA ILE A 237 4.31 -5.59 6.45
C ILE A 237 2.93 -4.93 6.26
N LYS A 238 2.04 -5.54 5.47
CA LYS A 238 0.65 -5.10 5.29
C LYS A 238 -0.12 -5.09 6.60
N ASP A 239 0.09 -6.04 7.50
CA ASP A 239 -0.61 -6.03 8.80
C ASP A 239 -0.17 -4.87 9.69
N VAL A 240 1.10 -4.46 9.63
CA VAL A 240 1.59 -3.23 10.26
C VAL A 240 0.92 -2.01 9.62
N ALA A 241 0.92 -1.94 8.29
CA ALA A 241 0.27 -0.88 7.53
C ALA A 241 -1.23 -0.76 7.85
N ALA A 242 -1.94 -1.88 7.99
CA ALA A 242 -3.36 -1.89 8.31
C ALA A 242 -3.66 -1.37 9.72
N ARG A 243 -2.77 -1.60 10.70
CA ARG A 243 -2.88 -0.99 12.04
C ARG A 243 -2.69 0.52 11.97
N ALA A 244 -1.62 0.97 11.31
CA ALA A 244 -1.35 2.39 11.14
C ALA A 244 -2.50 3.13 10.42
N ALA A 245 -3.05 2.54 9.36
CA ALA A 245 -4.19 3.10 8.63
C ALA A 245 -5.44 3.26 9.53
N ARG A 246 -5.72 2.28 10.40
CA ARG A 246 -6.82 2.36 11.37
C ARG A 246 -6.59 3.46 12.41
N GLU A 247 -5.37 3.57 12.92
CA GLU A 247 -4.99 4.62 13.88
C GLU A 247 -5.09 6.01 13.27
N THR A 248 -4.58 6.21 12.05
CA THR A 248 -4.73 7.48 11.31
C THR A 248 -6.20 7.81 11.08
N LYS A 249 -7.02 6.85 10.64
CA LYS A 249 -8.45 7.08 10.45
C LYS A 249 -9.16 7.43 11.76
N ALA A 250 -8.84 6.73 12.86
CA ALA A 250 -9.39 7.02 14.17
C ALA A 250 -9.00 8.41 14.67
N LEU A 251 -7.75 8.83 14.45
CA LEU A 251 -7.26 10.17 14.78
C LEU A 251 -8.01 11.24 13.97
N LEU A 252 -8.16 11.06 12.66
CA LEU A 252 -8.91 11.99 11.81
C LEU A 252 -10.36 12.15 12.26
N VAL A 253 -11.03 11.05 12.62
CA VAL A 253 -12.41 11.08 13.16
C VAL A 253 -12.45 11.81 14.49
N ARG A 254 -11.48 11.59 15.39
CA ARG A 254 -11.41 12.29 16.68
C ARG A 254 -11.18 13.79 16.48
N THR A 255 -10.25 14.18 15.60
CA THR A 255 -9.97 15.59 15.29
C THR A 255 -11.19 16.28 14.69
N ALA A 256 -11.89 15.64 13.74
CA ALA A 256 -13.12 16.18 13.16
C ALA A 256 -14.23 16.33 14.20
N SER A 257 -14.36 15.36 15.11
CA SER A 257 -15.31 15.41 16.21
C SER A 257 -15.01 16.57 17.17
N SER A 258 -13.75 16.74 17.58
CA SER A 258 -13.31 17.84 18.44
C SER A 258 -13.51 19.20 17.77
N ALA A 259 -13.29 19.32 16.47
CA ALA A 259 -13.52 20.57 15.72
C ALA A 259 -15.02 20.96 15.67
N ALA A 260 -15.93 19.98 15.71
CA ALA A 260 -17.37 20.21 15.73
C ALA A 260 -17.95 20.37 17.15
N ALA A 261 -17.17 20.08 18.19
CA ALA A 261 -17.65 20.06 19.57
C ALA A 261 -17.73 21.48 20.18
N PRO A 262 -18.73 21.75 21.05
CA PRO A 262 -18.73 22.95 21.88
C PRO A 262 -17.45 23.07 22.71
N GLY A 263 -16.88 24.27 22.80
CA GLY A 263 -15.59 24.49 23.47
C GLY A 263 -15.54 24.02 24.94
N HIS A 264 -16.67 24.02 25.66
CA HIS A 264 -16.74 23.55 27.05
C HIS A 264 -16.73 22.01 27.18
N PHE A 265 -16.79 21.26 26.08
CA PHE A 265 -16.56 19.82 26.05
C PHE A 265 -15.07 19.48 25.86
N LEU A 266 -14.26 20.46 25.45
CA LEU A 266 -12.85 20.27 25.17
C LEU A 266 -12.03 20.40 26.45
N CYS A 267 -11.09 19.48 26.65
CA CYS A 267 -10.12 19.58 27.74
C CYS A 267 -9.16 20.75 27.45
N PRO A 268 -8.96 21.69 28.38
CA PRO A 268 -8.03 22.79 28.15
C PRO A 268 -6.57 22.37 27.92
N ILE A 269 -6.16 21.21 28.44
CA ILE A 269 -4.80 20.66 28.28
C ILE A 269 -4.65 19.95 26.94
N LEU A 270 -5.59 19.05 26.60
CA LEU A 270 -5.48 18.19 25.41
C LEU A 270 -6.06 18.83 24.14
N GLN A 271 -6.96 19.81 24.28
CA GLN A 271 -7.77 20.36 23.19
C GLN A 271 -8.61 19.28 22.45
N GLU A 272 -8.92 18.18 23.14
CA GLU A 272 -9.79 17.08 22.68
C GLU A 272 -11.04 17.00 23.57
N ILE A 273 -12.12 16.39 23.07
CA ILE A 273 -13.33 16.11 23.85
C ILE A 273 -12.96 15.30 25.10
N MET A 274 -13.40 15.75 26.29
CA MET A 274 -13.14 15.07 27.56
C MET A 274 -13.85 13.71 27.61
N GLU A 275 -13.10 12.64 27.93
CA GLU A 275 -13.68 11.29 28.15
C GLU A 275 -14.16 11.15 29.60
N ASP A 276 -13.37 11.66 30.55
CA ASP A 276 -13.70 11.66 31.97
C ASP A 276 -13.47 13.05 32.60
N PRO A 277 -14.43 13.98 32.44
CA PRO A 277 -14.27 15.34 32.93
C PRO A 277 -14.25 15.40 34.46
N CYS A 278 -13.28 16.12 35.02
CA CYS A 278 -13.17 16.40 36.44
C CYS A 278 -12.75 17.86 36.71
N VAL A 279 -13.25 18.43 37.80
CA VAL A 279 -12.97 19.79 38.25
C VAL A 279 -11.75 19.77 39.17
N ALA A 280 -10.76 20.61 38.86
CA ALA A 280 -9.59 20.82 39.72
C ALA A 280 -9.83 21.98 40.72
N ALA A 281 -8.91 22.15 41.68
CA ALA A 281 -9.05 23.16 42.74
C ALA A 281 -9.03 24.62 42.24
N ASP A 282 -8.68 24.87 40.98
CA ASP A 282 -8.76 26.18 40.33
C ASP A 282 -10.15 26.47 39.70
N GLY A 283 -11.09 25.53 39.79
CA GLY A 283 -12.45 25.66 39.29
C GLY A 283 -12.62 25.31 37.80
N TYR A 284 -11.55 24.95 37.09
CA TYR A 284 -11.63 24.53 35.70
C TYR A 284 -11.88 23.02 35.59
N THR A 285 -12.54 22.62 34.51
CA THR A 285 -12.75 21.20 34.19
C THR A 285 -11.72 20.72 33.18
N TYR A 286 -11.17 19.54 33.41
CA TYR A 286 -10.17 18.89 32.58
C TYR A 286 -10.53 17.43 32.36
N ASP A 287 -9.96 16.79 31.35
CA ASP A 287 -9.92 15.33 31.31
C ASP A 287 -9.05 14.82 32.46
N ARG A 288 -9.56 13.83 33.21
CA ARG A 288 -8.89 13.26 34.39
C ARG A 288 -7.45 12.86 34.12
N LYS A 289 -7.19 12.09 33.05
CA LYS A 289 -5.84 11.58 32.77
C LYS A 289 -4.87 12.73 32.50
N ALA A 290 -5.35 13.77 31.80
CA ALA A 290 -4.54 14.92 31.45
C ALA A 290 -4.13 15.73 32.68
N ILE A 291 -5.08 16.02 33.57
CA ILE A 291 -4.79 16.81 34.77
C ILE A 291 -3.98 16.03 35.80
N GLU A 292 -4.22 14.72 35.96
CA GLU A 292 -3.41 13.85 36.83
C GLU A 292 -1.95 13.83 36.38
N THR A 293 -1.72 13.68 35.07
CA THR A 293 -0.38 13.73 34.49
C THR A 293 0.28 15.09 34.72
N TRP A 294 -0.43 16.18 34.43
CA TRP A 294 0.08 17.54 34.65
C TRP A 294 0.48 17.80 36.10
N VAL A 295 -0.38 17.44 37.05
CA VAL A 295 -0.20 17.71 38.48
C VAL A 295 0.85 16.80 39.13
N SER A 296 1.16 15.66 38.51
CA SER A 296 2.31 14.82 38.90
C SER A 296 3.65 15.49 38.61
N MET A 297 3.72 16.34 37.58
CA MET A 297 4.94 17.03 37.16
C MET A 297 5.01 18.48 37.64
N LYS A 298 3.87 19.11 37.91
CA LYS A 298 3.74 20.54 38.22
C LYS A 298 2.77 20.79 39.36
N ASP A 299 3.03 21.81 40.18
CA ASP A 299 2.15 22.23 41.28
C ASP A 299 1.25 23.44 40.92
N LYS A 300 1.12 23.76 39.63
CA LYS A 300 0.43 24.96 39.13
C LYS A 300 -0.76 24.60 38.24
N SER A 301 -1.78 25.46 38.25
CA SER A 301 -2.94 25.41 37.37
C SER A 301 -2.50 25.47 35.91
N PRO A 302 -2.99 24.57 35.04
CA PRO A 302 -2.76 24.65 33.59
C PRO A 302 -3.31 25.93 32.95
N MET A 303 -4.37 26.52 33.52
CA MET A 303 -5.08 27.66 32.93
C MET A 303 -4.55 29.01 33.42
N THR A 304 -4.20 29.10 34.69
CA THR A 304 -3.82 30.38 35.33
C THR A 304 -2.34 30.48 35.67
N ASN A 305 -1.61 29.36 35.61
CA ASN A 305 -0.21 29.25 36.06
C ASN A 305 0.01 29.62 37.54
N LEU A 306 -1.06 29.72 38.33
CA LEU A 306 -1.02 29.92 39.78
C LEU A 306 -0.87 28.58 40.50
N ARG A 307 -0.35 28.58 41.72
CA ARG A 307 -0.21 27.35 42.52
C ARG A 307 -1.60 26.77 42.83
N LEU A 308 -1.79 25.48 42.62
CA LEU A 308 -3.06 24.82 42.94
C LEU A 308 -3.23 24.74 44.47
N PRO A 309 -4.39 25.14 45.02
CA PRO A 309 -4.66 25.01 46.45
C PRO A 309 -4.68 23.55 46.94
N SER A 310 -5.09 22.63 46.07
CA SER A 310 -5.14 21.18 46.32
C SER A 310 -4.99 20.41 45.01
N LYS A 311 -4.52 19.17 45.10
CA LYS A 311 -4.43 18.21 43.98
C LYS A 311 -5.69 17.31 43.87
N SER A 312 -6.70 17.54 44.71
CA SER A 312 -7.97 16.81 44.67
C SER A 312 -8.75 17.10 43.40
N LEU A 313 -9.30 16.06 42.78
CA LEU A 313 -10.11 16.15 41.56
C LEU A 313 -11.54 15.68 41.83
N ILE A 314 -12.53 16.49 41.46
CA ILE A 314 -13.94 16.18 41.66
C ILE A 314 -14.54 15.73 40.30
N PRO A 315 -15.10 14.51 40.17
CA PRO A 315 -15.76 14.09 38.94
C PRO A 315 -16.90 15.05 38.53
N ASN A 316 -16.96 15.42 37.24
CA ASN A 316 -18.03 16.23 36.69
C ASN A 316 -19.03 15.36 35.89
N HIS A 317 -19.87 14.63 36.60
CA HIS A 317 -20.84 13.70 36.00
C HIS A 317 -21.86 14.38 35.08
N SER A 318 -22.23 15.63 35.38
CA SER A 318 -23.16 16.41 34.56
C SER A 318 -22.56 16.71 33.19
N LEU A 319 -21.32 17.19 33.14
CA LEU A 319 -20.62 17.44 31.88
C LEU A 319 -20.39 16.15 31.10
N ARG A 320 -19.99 15.07 31.81
CA ARG A 320 -19.82 13.75 31.19
C ARG A 320 -21.10 13.27 30.50
N SER A 321 -22.25 13.41 31.15
CA SER A 321 -23.54 13.04 30.58
C SER A 321 -23.89 13.90 29.36
N ALA A 322 -23.66 15.21 29.43
CA ALA A 322 -23.88 16.12 28.30
C ALA A 322 -22.99 15.79 27.07
N ILE A 323 -21.72 15.44 27.30
CA ILE A 323 -20.79 15.01 26.25
C ILE A 323 -21.27 13.71 25.60
N MET A 324 -21.74 12.75 26.40
CA MET A 324 -22.28 11.48 25.88
C MET A 324 -23.53 11.69 25.04
N ASP A 325 -24.48 12.49 25.53
CA ASP A 325 -25.71 12.81 24.80
C ASP A 325 -25.42 13.51 23.48
N TRP A 326 -24.51 14.48 23.48
CA TRP A 326 -24.07 15.15 22.26
C TRP A 326 -23.39 14.18 21.29
N SER A 327 -22.46 13.36 21.78
CA SER A 327 -21.75 12.37 20.97
C SER A 327 -22.68 11.33 20.34
N SER A 328 -23.80 11.01 21.00
CA SER A 328 -24.81 10.08 20.48
C SER A 328 -25.65 10.67 19.33
N LYS A 329 -25.87 11.99 19.33
CA LYS A 329 -26.66 12.71 18.33
C LYS A 329 -25.84 13.10 17.09
N ASN A 330 -24.52 13.15 17.23
CA ASN A 330 -23.59 13.64 16.22
C ASN A 330 -22.70 12.54 15.63
N ARG A 331 -23.03 11.26 15.84
CA ARG A 331 -22.35 10.08 15.28
C ARG A 331 -22.93 9.63 13.95
#